data_AF-A0A3A1P480-F1
#
_entry.id   AF-A0A3A1P480-F1
#
_cell.length_a   1.000
_cell.length_b   1.000
_cell.length_c   1.000
_cell.angle_alpha   90.00
_cell.angle_beta   90.00
_cell.angle_gamma   90.00
#
_symmetry.space_group_name_H-M   'P 1'
#
loop_
_entity.id
_entity.type
_entity.pdbx_description
1 polymer ?
#
loop_
_entity_poly.entity_id
_entity_poly.type
_entity_poly.pdbx_seq_one_letter_code
_entity_poly.pdbx_strand_id
1 'polypeptide(L)' 'MQSSHVSALQQKHEGLDRRLKEEMSRPSPDASLVQDLKKAKLKLKEEIALH' A
#
# COMPACT_ATOMS: atom_id res chain seq x y z
N MET A 1 -6.04 18.22 15.20
CA MET A 1 -6.68 17.18 14.34
C MET A 1 -5.70 16.55 13.32
N GLN A 2 -4.40 16.44 13.62
CA GLN A 2 -3.40 15.84 12.71
C GLN A 2 -3.52 14.30 12.59
N SER A 3 -4.10 13.64 13.60
CA SER A 3 -4.32 12.18 13.61
C SER A 3 -5.20 11.71 12.43
N SER A 4 -6.13 12.52 11.93
CA SER A 4 -7.03 12.13 10.85
C SER A 4 -6.31 11.87 9.51
N HIS A 5 -5.27 12.65 9.21
CA HIS A 5 -4.53 12.53 7.96
C HIS A 5 -3.62 11.29 7.97
N VAL A 6 -2.85 11.10 9.04
CA VAL A 6 -2.01 9.90 9.21
C VAL A 6 -2.85 8.62 9.25
N SER A 7 -3.99 8.62 9.94
CA SER A 7 -4.91 7.48 9.94
C SER A 7 -5.52 7.18 8.56
N ALA A 8 -5.74 8.20 7.72
CA ALA A 8 -6.18 8.00 6.34
C ALA A 8 -5.06 7.40 5.47
N LEU A 9 -3.81 7.84 5.65
CA LEU A 9 -2.65 7.28 4.96
C LEU A 9 -2.38 5.83 5.38
N GLN A 10 -2.51 5.51 6.66
CA GLN A 10 -2.40 4.15 7.19
C GLN A 10 -3.47 3.22 6.61
N GLN A 11 -4.74 3.66 6.56
CA GLN A 11 -5.82 2.88 5.93
C GLN A 11 -5.55 2.61 4.44
N LYS A 12 -5.04 3.60 3.70
CA LYS A 12 -4.64 3.40 2.29
C LYS A 12 -3.51 2.39 2.18
N HIS A 13 -2.50 2.48 3.05
CA HIS A 13 -1.37 1.56 3.08
C HIS A 13 -1.82 0.12 3.36
N GLU A 14 -2.69 -0.10 4.36
CA GLU A 14 -3.29 -1.41 4.65
C GLU A 14 -4.09 -1.96 3.46
N GLY A 15 -4.85 -1.10 2.77
CA GLY A 15 -5.59 -1.48 1.57
C GLY A 15 -4.68 -1.98 0.43
N LEU A 16 -3.54 -1.31 0.20
CA LEU A 16 -2.55 -1.76 -0.78
C LEU A 16 -1.90 -3.09 -0.35
N ASP A 17 -1.64 -3.26 0.94
CA ASP A 17 -1.08 -4.51 1.47
C ASP A 17 -1.99 -5.70 1.27
N ARG A 18 -3.30 -5.50 1.47
CA ARG A 18 -4.30 -6.54 1.22
C ARG A 18 -4.32 -6.93 -0.26
N ARG A 19 -4.37 -5.94 -1.16
CA ARG A 19 -4.34 -6.18 -2.62
C ARG A 19 -3.07 -6.88 -3.08
N LEU A 20 -1.92 -6.52 -2.51
CA LEU A 20 -0.64 -7.15 -2.82
C LEU A 20 -0.63 -8.62 -2.39
N LYS A 21 -1.13 -8.93 -1.19
CA LYS A 21 -1.26 -10.31 -0.70
C LYS A 21 -2.24 -11.11 -1.55
N GLU A 22 -3.38 -10.53 -1.89
CA GLU A 22 -4.38 -11.14 -2.78
C GLU A 22 -3.75 -11.49 -4.14
N GLU A 23 -3.04 -10.55 -4.77
CA GLU A 23 -2.40 -10.79 -6.08
C GLU A 23 -1.28 -11.84 -5.99
N MET A 24 -0.43 -11.77 -4.97
CA MET A 24 0.65 -12.76 -4.77
C MET A 24 0.14 -14.15 -4.42
N SER A 25 -1.07 -14.28 -3.88
CA SER A 25 -1.70 -15.57 -3.57
C SER A 25 -2.29 -16.27 -4.80
N ARG A 26 -2.38 -15.58 -5.94
CA ARG A 26 -2.92 -16.14 -7.18
C ARG A 26 -1.93 -17.15 -7.79
N PRO A 27 -2.42 -18.25 -8.41
CA PRO A 27 -1.56 -19.23 -9.10
C PRO A 27 -0.69 -18.62 -10.20
N SER A 28 -1.17 -17.56 -10.85
CA SER A 28 -0.45 -16.78 -11.87
C SER A 28 -0.53 -15.28 -11.52
N PRO A 29 0.36 -14.77 -10.68
CA PRO A 29 0.33 -13.38 -10.25
C PRO A 29 0.74 -12.44 -11.39
N ASP A 30 0.06 -11.29 -11.51
CA ASP A 30 0.49 -10.22 -12.40
C ASP A 30 1.70 -9.49 -11.80
N ALA A 31 2.88 -9.74 -12.37
CA ALA A 31 4.13 -9.17 -11.91
C ALA A 31 4.17 -7.63 -12.03
N SER A 32 3.55 -7.06 -13.07
CA SER A 32 3.49 -5.61 -13.26
C SER A 32 2.60 -4.97 -12.20
N LEU A 33 1.42 -5.56 -11.94
CA LEU A 33 0.53 -5.10 -10.88
C LEU A 33 1.19 -5.20 -9.50
N VAL A 34 1.88 -6.31 -9.21
CA VAL A 34 2.63 -6.49 -7.95
C VAL A 34 3.70 -5.42 -7.78
N GLN A 35 4.44 -5.08 -8.85
CA GLN A 35 5.45 -4.02 -8.80
C GLN A 35 4.82 -2.65 -8.54
N ASP A 36 3.70 -2.34 -9.17
CA ASP A 36 3.03 -1.05 -9.00
C ASP A 36 2.42 -0.91 -7.60
N LEU A 37 1.83 -1.98 -7.07
CA LEU A 37 1.33 -2.02 -5.68
C LEU A 37 2.46 -1.80 -4.67
N LYS A 38 3.63 -2.41 -4.88
CA LYS A 38 4.81 -2.21 -4.02
C LYS A 38 5.34 -0.77 -4.08
N LYS A 39 5.40 -0.17 -5.27
CA LYS A 39 5.81 1.25 -5.43
C LYS A 39 4.83 2.19 -4.73
N ALA A 40 3.53 1.97 -4.90
CA ALA A 40 2.51 2.78 -4.23
C ALA A 40 2.58 2.66 -2.71
N LYS A 41 2.83 1.45 -2.19
CA LYS A 41 3.04 1.20 -0.76
C LYS A 41 4.27 1.93 -0.22
N LEU A 42 5.39 1.91 -0.96
CA LEU A 42 6.61 2.62 -0.58
C LEU A 42 6.36 4.14 -0.45
N LYS A 43 5.71 4.74 -1.45
CA LYS A 43 5.37 6.17 -1.43
C LYS A 43 4.50 6.56 -0.23
N LEU A 44 3.46 5.77 0.07
CA LEU A 44 2.61 6.03 1.25
C LEU A 44 3.39 5.86 2.56
N LYS A 45 4.31 4.90 2.64
CA LYS A 45 5.16 4.72 3.82
C LYS A 45 6.07 5.94 4.03
N GLU A 46 6.63 6.49 2.96
CA GLU A 46 7.44 7.71 3.00
C GLU A 46 6.59 8.92 3.41
N GLU A 47 5.39 9.08 2.87
CA GLU A 47 4.45 10.15 3.23
C GLU A 47 4.04 10.09 4.71
N ILE A 48 3.80 8.88 5.25
CA ILE A 48 3.54 8.68 6.69
C ILE A 48 4.76 9.04 7.53
N ALA A 49 5.97 8.72 7.08
CA ALA A 49 7.21 8.98 7.82
C ALA A 49 7.61 10.47 7.82
N LEU A 50 7.14 11.23 6.83
CA LEU A 50 7.38 12.67 6.71
C LEU A 50 6.40 13.52 7.54
N HIS A 51 5.39 12.91 8.17
CA HIS A 51 4.37 13.54 9.02
C HIS A 51 4.54 13.17 10.49
#